data_AF-A0A8J3CU89-F1
#
_entry.id   AF-A0A8J3CU89-F1
#
_cell.length_a   1.000
_cell.length_b   1.000
_cell.length_c   1.000
_cell.angle_alpha   90.00
_cell.angle_beta   90.00
_cell.angle_gamma   90.00
#
_symmetry.space_group_name_H-M   'P 1'
#
loop_
_entity.id
_entity.type
_entity.pdbx_description
1 polymer ?
#
loop_
_entity_poly.entity_id
_entity_poly.type
_entity_poly.pdbx_seq_one_letter_code
_entity_poly.pdbx_strand_id
1 'polypeptide(L)'
;MRLTFLVGLLLICNSTMAQQNLFNIPSGDITEKKKVFYQHQFNIFQPMFESKGHFVYGLGKGWDIGVNLVGKGVGFSPSLEFIYNDNPSQGALSPHLMPSIQKQFRISETFDVNFGTQTGINLADQWDEKELAYFNYGIGVYHFMNKKSRIIGGMYHTNRNFVGEGTHVGFLVGYELKIAPRTYLMGDWISGNNESSVAVIGAMYNVTKRFQFCAGVLLPNEGNDKPSGLVIELNFFGWDLSMK
;
A
#
# COMPACT_ATOMS: atom_id res chain seq x y z
N MET A 1 33.22 -15.35 39.70
CA MET A 1 33.02 -15.74 38.29
C MET A 1 31.67 -16.43 38.19
N ARG A 2 30.79 -16.04 37.23
CA ARG A 2 29.38 -16.47 37.02
C ARG A 2 28.33 -15.43 37.43
N LEU A 3 28.32 -14.27 36.77
CA LEU A 3 27.10 -13.48 36.54
C LEU A 3 27.25 -12.39 35.46
N THR A 4 28.44 -12.23 34.87
CA THR A 4 28.72 -11.19 33.87
C THR A 4 28.58 -11.64 32.42
N PHE A 5 28.22 -12.91 32.15
CA PHE A 5 28.18 -13.46 30.78
C PHE A 5 26.77 -13.57 30.17
N LEU A 6 25.70 -13.33 30.94
CA LEU A 6 24.32 -13.48 30.44
C LEU A 6 23.65 -12.16 30.00
N VAL A 7 24.24 -11.00 30.31
CA VAL A 7 23.68 -9.68 29.91
C VAL A 7 24.25 -9.22 28.56
N GLY A 8 25.30 -9.87 28.05
CA GLY A 8 25.95 -9.51 26.78
C GLY A 8 25.33 -10.11 25.52
N LEU A 9 24.39 -11.06 25.62
CA LEU A 9 23.92 -11.84 24.46
C LEU A 9 22.54 -11.43 23.90
N LEU A 10 21.88 -10.42 24.46
CA LEU A 10 20.49 -10.05 24.11
C LEU A 10 20.34 -8.72 23.33
N LEU A 11 21.43 -8.12 22.85
CA LEU A 11 21.38 -6.84 22.14
C LEU A 11 22.05 -6.85 20.77
N ILE A 12 21.82 -7.92 19.99
CA ILE A 12 22.01 -7.87 18.54
C ILE A 12 20.64 -8.00 17.88
N CYS A 13 19.80 -6.99 18.06
CA CYS A 13 18.69 -6.75 17.14
C CYS A 13 19.31 -6.27 15.82
N ASN A 14 19.66 -7.22 14.95
CA ASN A 14 19.90 -6.88 13.56
C ASN A 14 18.62 -6.23 13.04
N SER A 15 18.72 -4.96 12.66
CA SER A 15 17.68 -4.24 11.93
C SER A 15 17.44 -4.99 10.63
N THR A 16 16.50 -5.94 10.63
CA THR A 16 16.04 -6.57 9.41
C THR A 16 15.26 -5.52 8.64
N MET A 17 15.78 -5.15 7.48
CA MET A 17 15.21 -4.15 6.60
C MET A 17 13.97 -4.80 5.96
N ALA A 18 12.80 -4.32 6.36
CA ALA A 18 11.53 -4.80 5.85
C ALA A 18 11.29 -4.21 4.44
N GLN A 19 10.61 -4.97 3.59
CA GLN A 19 10.43 -4.71 2.17
C GLN A 19 9.02 -4.17 1.95
N GLN A 20 8.81 -2.86 1.89
CA GLN A 20 7.47 -2.30 1.72
C GLN A 20 6.87 -2.75 0.39
N ASN A 21 5.88 -3.64 0.43
CA ASN A 21 5.03 -3.91 -0.72
C ASN A 21 3.74 -4.66 -0.43
N LEU A 22 2.67 -4.16 -1.03
CA LEU A 22 1.60 -4.82 -1.79
C LEU A 22 0.88 -3.69 -2.56
N PHE A 23 0.21 -4.00 -3.68
CA PHE A 23 -0.26 -3.02 -4.66
C PHE A 23 -1.37 -2.11 -4.13
N ASN A 24 -2.43 -2.69 -3.55
CA ASN A 24 -3.60 -1.90 -3.12
C ASN A 24 -3.82 -1.88 -1.61
N ILE A 25 -3.14 -2.75 -0.86
CA ILE A 25 -3.26 -2.80 0.60
C ILE A 25 -1.96 -2.34 1.28
N PRO A 26 -2.04 -1.80 2.51
CA PRO A 26 -0.84 -1.50 3.28
C PRO A 26 -0.04 -2.78 3.53
N SER A 27 1.27 -2.74 3.26
CA SER A 27 2.17 -3.87 3.48
C SER A 27 2.43 -4.17 4.96
N GLY A 28 2.13 -3.20 5.84
CA GLY A 28 2.42 -3.25 7.27
C GLY A 28 3.91 -3.07 7.61
N ASP A 29 4.74 -2.74 6.63
CA ASP A 29 6.15 -2.43 6.86
C ASP A 29 6.36 -0.96 7.25
N ILE A 30 7.40 -0.76 8.05
CA ILE A 30 7.80 0.54 8.56
C ILE A 30 9.08 1.00 7.88
N THR A 31 9.02 2.22 7.37
CA THR A 31 10.13 2.96 6.79
C THR A 31 11.23 3.14 7.83
N GLU A 32 12.49 2.96 7.42
CA GLU A 32 13.61 3.14 8.33
C GLU A 32 13.63 4.53 8.96
N LYS A 33 14.07 4.61 10.22
CA LYS A 33 14.13 5.89 10.95
C LYS A 33 14.96 6.91 10.18
N LYS A 34 14.38 8.10 9.97
CA LYS A 34 14.94 9.22 9.20
C LYS A 34 15.21 8.89 7.73
N LYS A 35 14.55 7.89 7.18
CA LYS A 35 14.59 7.55 5.75
C LYS A 35 13.27 7.84 5.09
N VAL A 36 13.32 7.87 3.76
CA VAL A 36 12.17 8.09 2.89
C VAL A 36 11.92 6.84 2.07
N PHE A 37 10.65 6.60 1.78
CA PHE A 37 10.18 5.62 0.82
C PHE A 37 9.27 6.35 -0.17
N TYR A 38 9.42 6.05 -1.45
CA TYR A 38 8.54 6.55 -2.48
C TYR A 38 8.06 5.42 -3.37
N GLN A 39 6.76 5.33 -3.55
CA GLN A 39 6.10 4.37 -4.42
C GLN A 39 5.27 5.11 -5.45
N HIS A 40 5.41 4.70 -6.71
CA HIS A 40 4.59 5.21 -7.80
C HIS A 40 3.94 4.04 -8.54
N GLN A 41 2.62 4.04 -8.58
CA GLN A 41 1.82 2.98 -9.20
C GLN A 41 1.05 3.54 -10.39
N PHE A 42 0.99 2.73 -11.44
CA PHE A 42 0.20 2.94 -12.64
C PHE A 42 -0.78 1.78 -12.77
N ASN A 43 -2.07 2.11 -12.83
CA ASN A 43 -3.12 1.17 -13.19
C ASN A 43 -3.56 1.47 -14.61
N ILE A 44 -3.47 0.45 -15.47
CA ILE A 44 -3.75 0.54 -16.89
C ILE A 44 -5.00 -0.27 -17.15
N PHE A 45 -6.08 0.44 -17.48
CA PHE A 45 -7.36 -0.09 -17.93
C PHE A 45 -7.55 0.30 -19.40
N GLN A 46 -8.40 -0.39 -20.15
CA GLN A 46 -8.87 0.14 -21.43
C GLN A 46 -10.23 0.80 -21.22
N PRO A 47 -10.40 2.11 -21.52
CA PRO A 47 -9.48 3.09 -22.11
C PRO A 47 -8.80 4.04 -21.08
N MET A 48 -8.75 3.68 -19.80
CA MET A 48 -8.37 4.57 -18.71
C MET A 48 -6.99 4.27 -18.13
N PHE A 49 -6.25 5.30 -17.78
CA PHE A 49 -5.00 5.22 -17.04
C PHE A 49 -5.16 5.90 -15.70
N GLU A 50 -4.58 5.35 -14.63
CA GLU A 50 -4.63 5.92 -13.29
C GLU A 50 -3.23 5.87 -12.66
N SER A 51 -2.82 6.98 -12.06
CA SER A 51 -1.53 7.16 -11.39
C SER A 51 -1.74 7.42 -9.90
N LYS A 52 -0.92 6.77 -9.07
CA LYS A 52 -0.87 6.97 -7.62
C LYS A 52 0.57 7.20 -7.19
N GLY A 53 0.77 8.21 -6.34
CA GLY A 53 2.06 8.49 -5.71
C GLY A 53 1.94 8.40 -4.20
N HIS A 54 2.89 7.72 -3.57
CA HIS A 54 2.96 7.54 -2.12
C HIS A 54 4.35 7.96 -1.65
N PHE A 55 4.44 8.99 -0.82
CA PHE A 55 5.68 9.40 -0.17
C PHE A 55 5.57 9.16 1.33
N VAL A 56 6.53 8.43 1.90
CA VAL A 56 6.52 8.03 3.31
C VAL A 56 7.86 8.38 3.95
N TYR A 57 7.82 8.85 5.20
CA TYR A 57 8.96 9.16 6.03
C TYR A 57 8.90 8.40 7.35
N GLY A 58 9.99 7.70 7.66
CA GLY A 58 10.12 6.90 8.87
C GLY A 58 10.47 7.75 10.09
N LEU A 59 9.55 7.87 11.04
CA LEU A 59 9.80 8.54 12.33
C LEU A 59 10.61 7.65 13.28
N GLY A 60 10.59 6.34 13.05
CA GLY A 60 11.20 5.32 13.89
C GLY A 60 10.29 4.90 15.05
N LYS A 61 10.75 3.93 15.85
CA LYS A 61 9.94 3.28 16.89
C LYS A 61 8.60 2.72 16.34
N GLY A 62 8.59 2.23 15.10
CA GLY A 62 7.39 1.68 14.47
C GLY A 62 6.40 2.73 13.92
N TRP A 63 6.79 3.99 13.79
CA TRP A 63 5.94 5.05 13.24
C TRP A 63 6.40 5.48 11.85
N ASP A 64 5.42 5.60 10.95
CA ASP A 64 5.54 6.19 9.61
C ASP A 64 4.51 7.31 9.45
N ILE A 65 4.90 8.35 8.72
CA ILE A 65 3.99 9.39 8.21
C ILE A 65 4.20 9.53 6.72
N GLY A 66 3.20 9.96 5.99
CA GLY A 66 3.31 10.13 4.55
C GLY A 66 2.29 11.08 3.95
N VAL A 67 2.39 11.25 2.65
CA VAL A 67 1.43 11.98 1.82
C VAL A 67 1.24 11.20 0.54
N ASN A 68 -0.03 10.96 0.22
CA ASN A 68 -0.44 10.18 -0.92
C ASN A 68 -1.25 11.06 -1.87
N LEU A 69 -1.02 10.86 -3.16
CA LEU A 69 -1.73 11.54 -4.22
C LEU A 69 -2.29 10.48 -5.15
N VAL A 70 -3.59 10.25 -5.02
CA VAL A 70 -4.29 9.08 -5.58
C VAL A 70 -5.40 9.51 -6.52
N GLY A 71 -5.77 8.63 -7.46
CA GLY A 71 -6.86 8.89 -8.40
C GLY A 71 -6.49 9.88 -9.51
N LYS A 72 -5.20 10.08 -9.83
CA LYS A 72 -4.82 10.89 -10.99
C LYS A 72 -5.05 10.09 -12.26
N GLY A 73 -6.21 10.26 -12.89
CA GLY A 73 -6.54 9.50 -14.08
C GLY A 73 -6.44 10.30 -15.39
N VAL A 74 -6.27 9.58 -16.49
CA VAL A 74 -6.39 10.11 -17.86
C VAL A 74 -7.15 9.10 -18.71
N GLY A 75 -8.20 9.56 -19.40
CA GLY A 75 -8.97 8.79 -20.37
C GLY A 75 -8.49 9.05 -21.80
N PHE A 76 -8.58 8.03 -22.66
CA PHE A 76 -8.20 8.11 -24.07
C PHE A 76 -9.38 7.69 -24.96
N SER A 77 -10.46 8.49 -25.02
CA SER A 77 -11.54 8.31 -26.00
C SER A 77 -12.54 9.47 -25.98
N PRO A 78 -12.73 10.27 -27.07
CA PRO A 78 -11.95 10.40 -28.30
C PRO A 78 -10.74 11.37 -28.17
N SER A 79 -10.59 12.05 -27.04
CA SER A 79 -9.51 12.98 -26.70
C SER A 79 -8.81 12.60 -25.40
N LEU A 80 -7.64 13.20 -25.16
CA LEU A 80 -6.95 13.12 -23.87
C LEU A 80 -7.75 13.93 -22.83
N GLU A 81 -8.36 13.24 -21.87
CA GLU A 81 -9.15 13.88 -20.82
C GLU A 81 -8.59 13.52 -19.45
N PHE A 82 -8.32 14.52 -18.61
CA PHE A 82 -7.96 14.26 -17.23
C PHE A 82 -9.21 13.76 -16.50
N ILE A 83 -9.11 12.56 -15.92
CA ILE A 83 -10.20 12.00 -15.13
C ILE A 83 -10.20 12.74 -13.80
N TYR A 84 -11.34 13.36 -13.55
CA TYR A 84 -11.58 14.23 -12.42
C TYR A 84 -13.04 14.07 -12.03
N ASN A 85 -13.30 13.91 -10.73
CA ASN A 85 -14.66 13.83 -10.22
C ASN A 85 -14.75 14.60 -8.90
N ASP A 86 -15.52 15.68 -8.93
CA ASP A 86 -15.88 16.48 -7.76
C ASP A 86 -17.35 16.30 -7.36
N ASN A 87 -18.08 15.42 -8.04
CA ASN A 87 -19.48 15.17 -7.77
C ASN A 87 -19.66 13.84 -7.01
N PRO A 88 -20.01 13.86 -5.71
CA PRO A 88 -20.20 12.65 -4.91
C PRO A 88 -21.34 11.74 -5.40
N SER A 89 -22.23 12.26 -6.26
CA SER A 89 -23.30 11.48 -6.88
C SER A 89 -22.83 10.63 -8.07
N GLN A 90 -21.61 10.85 -8.58
CA GLN A 90 -21.06 10.18 -9.76
C GLN A 90 -20.01 9.10 -9.45
N GLY A 91 -19.72 8.83 -8.18
CA GLY A 91 -18.77 7.81 -7.74
C GLY A 91 -17.75 8.36 -6.74
N ALA A 92 -16.59 7.69 -6.64
CA ALA A 92 -15.47 8.18 -5.86
C ALA A 92 -14.96 9.52 -6.42
N LEU A 93 -14.54 10.42 -5.53
CA LEU A 93 -13.99 11.69 -5.94
C LEU A 93 -12.51 11.51 -6.36
N SER A 94 -12.02 12.37 -7.23
CA SER A 94 -10.65 12.25 -7.70
C SER A 94 -10.11 13.53 -8.34
N PRO A 95 -8.80 13.83 -8.22
CA PRO A 95 -7.80 13.12 -7.41
C PRO A 95 -7.85 13.54 -5.93
N HIS A 96 -7.28 12.74 -5.03
CA HIS A 96 -7.17 13.07 -3.61
C HIS A 96 -5.74 13.35 -3.16
N LEU A 97 -5.58 14.31 -2.25
CA LEU A 97 -4.37 14.53 -1.48
C LEU A 97 -4.59 14.07 -0.04
N MET A 98 -3.86 13.03 0.38
CA MET A 98 -4.12 12.31 1.63
C MET A 98 -2.85 12.15 2.46
N PRO A 99 -2.69 12.96 3.51
CA PRO A 99 -1.79 12.64 4.61
C PRO A 99 -2.06 11.24 5.17
N SER A 100 -1.00 10.54 5.54
CA SER A 100 -1.08 9.21 6.11
C SER A 100 -0.23 9.08 7.37
N ILE A 101 -0.66 8.19 8.27
CA ILE A 101 0.08 7.80 9.46
C ILE A 101 -0.15 6.31 9.72
N GLN A 102 0.92 5.61 10.08
CA GLN A 102 0.88 4.18 10.43
C GLN A 102 1.71 3.92 11.69
N LYS A 103 1.20 3.02 12.53
CA LYS A 103 1.87 2.50 13.71
C LYS A 103 1.95 0.97 13.65
N GLN A 104 3.17 0.44 13.68
CA GLN A 104 3.47 -0.97 13.90
C GLN A 104 3.71 -1.28 15.39
N PHE A 105 3.13 -2.38 15.84
CA PHE A 105 3.39 -3.06 17.09
C PHE A 105 3.98 -4.43 16.79
N ARG A 106 5.24 -4.65 17.15
CA ARG A 106 5.88 -5.96 17.03
C ARG A 106 5.44 -6.83 18.20
N ILE A 107 4.68 -7.87 17.91
CA ILE A 107 4.14 -8.78 18.94
C ILE A 107 5.14 -9.90 19.22
N SER A 108 5.79 -10.41 18.17
CA SER A 108 6.84 -11.43 18.26
C SER A 108 7.87 -11.24 17.15
N GLU A 109 8.82 -12.16 17.01
CA GLU A 109 9.78 -12.11 15.90
C GLU A 109 9.14 -12.38 14.53
N THR A 110 8.00 -13.06 14.51
CA THR A 110 7.30 -13.50 13.28
C THR A 110 5.93 -12.85 13.11
N PHE A 111 5.48 -12.02 14.05
CA PHE A 111 4.14 -11.44 13.98
C PHE A 111 4.13 -9.97 14.40
N ASP A 112 3.59 -9.14 13.51
CA ASP A 112 3.40 -7.71 13.70
C ASP A 112 1.92 -7.35 13.55
N VAL A 113 1.49 -6.29 14.24
CA VAL A 113 0.17 -5.69 14.07
C VAL A 113 0.36 -4.23 13.70
N ASN A 114 -0.38 -3.76 12.70
CA ASN A 114 -0.32 -2.39 12.21
C ASN A 114 -1.69 -1.75 12.24
N PHE A 115 -1.74 -0.49 12.63
CA PHE A 115 -2.90 0.38 12.50
C PHE A 115 -2.49 1.62 11.75
N GLY A 116 -3.32 2.06 10.82
CA GLY A 116 -3.03 3.27 10.07
C GLY A 116 -4.26 3.88 9.43
N THR A 117 -4.06 5.10 8.96
CA THR A 117 -5.06 5.86 8.23
C THR A 117 -4.41 6.67 7.13
N GLN A 118 -5.17 6.88 6.07
CA GLN A 118 -4.96 7.93 5.08
C GLN A 118 -6.22 8.78 5.11
N THR A 119 -6.11 10.07 5.40
CA THR A 119 -7.27 10.97 5.50
C THR A 119 -6.93 12.28 4.82
N GLY A 120 -7.77 12.74 3.92
CA GLY A 120 -7.53 13.93 3.12
C GLY A 120 -8.77 14.42 2.40
N ILE A 121 -8.55 15.17 1.32
CA ILE A 121 -9.61 15.82 0.54
C ILE A 121 -9.41 15.54 -0.95
N ASN A 122 -10.48 15.60 -1.74
CA ASN A 122 -10.36 15.75 -3.19
C ASN A 122 -9.75 17.12 -3.54
N LEU A 123 -9.04 17.14 -4.66
CA LEU A 123 -8.42 18.35 -5.20
C LEU A 123 -9.42 19.13 -6.07
N ALA A 124 -10.58 19.45 -5.49
CA ALA A 124 -11.60 20.26 -6.14
C ALA A 124 -11.08 21.66 -6.53
N ASP A 125 -11.60 22.24 -7.61
CA ASP A 125 -11.33 23.64 -7.98
C ASP A 125 -11.98 24.60 -6.99
N GLN A 126 -13.23 24.32 -6.57
CA GLN A 126 -13.95 25.13 -5.59
C GLN A 126 -13.79 24.58 -4.16
N TRP A 127 -13.82 25.48 -3.17
CA TRP A 127 -13.70 25.09 -1.76
C TRP A 127 -14.93 24.32 -1.26
N ASP A 128 -16.12 24.67 -1.71
CA ASP A 128 -17.38 24.07 -1.27
C ASP A 128 -17.60 22.66 -1.85
N GLU A 129 -16.79 22.26 -2.84
CA GLU A 129 -16.77 20.93 -3.46
C GLU A 129 -15.71 20.01 -2.84
N LYS A 130 -14.98 20.49 -1.82
CA LYS A 130 -13.98 19.70 -1.09
C LYS A 130 -14.66 18.84 -0.04
N GLU A 131 -14.48 17.55 -0.22
CA GLU A 131 -15.09 16.51 0.57
C GLU A 131 -14.02 15.66 1.25
N LEU A 132 -14.29 15.27 2.48
CA LEU A 132 -13.38 14.45 3.26
C LEU A 132 -13.37 13.02 2.70
N ALA A 133 -12.18 12.48 2.44
CA ALA A 133 -11.96 11.10 2.05
C ALA A 133 -11.03 10.40 3.05
N TYR A 134 -11.33 9.16 3.43
CA TYR A 134 -10.45 8.41 4.33
C TYR A 134 -10.40 6.92 4.05
N PHE A 135 -9.29 6.30 4.43
CA PHE A 135 -9.09 4.86 4.45
C PHE A 135 -8.34 4.46 5.72
N ASN A 136 -9.04 3.86 6.66
CA ASN A 136 -8.50 3.34 7.92
C ASN A 136 -8.31 1.84 7.81
N TYR A 137 -7.29 1.31 8.47
CA TYR A 137 -7.03 -0.13 8.49
C TYR A 137 -6.39 -0.59 9.78
N GLY A 138 -6.62 -1.87 10.08
CA GLY A 138 -5.90 -2.64 11.07
C GLY A 138 -5.52 -4.00 10.47
N ILE A 139 -4.23 -4.31 10.42
CA ILE A 139 -3.71 -5.53 9.77
C ILE A 139 -2.72 -6.27 10.67
N GLY A 140 -2.74 -7.59 10.62
CA GLY A 140 -1.69 -8.47 11.12
C GLY A 140 -0.77 -8.91 9.97
N VAL A 141 0.53 -9.01 10.26
CA VAL A 141 1.54 -9.49 9.32
C VAL A 141 2.24 -10.67 9.95
N TYR A 142 2.12 -11.83 9.33
CA TYR A 142 2.81 -13.06 9.72
C TYR A 142 3.98 -13.32 8.78
N HIS A 143 5.19 -13.32 9.33
CA HIS A 143 6.44 -13.56 8.62
C HIS A 143 6.88 -15.01 8.75
N PHE A 144 7.32 -15.59 7.64
CA PHE A 144 7.83 -16.97 7.59
C PHE A 144 9.02 -17.06 6.63
N MET A 145 9.60 -18.26 6.46
CA MET A 145 10.83 -18.49 5.69
C MET A 145 11.98 -17.57 6.13
N ASN A 146 12.22 -17.46 7.44
CA ASN A 146 13.20 -16.53 8.02
C ASN A 146 12.97 -15.06 7.62
N LYS A 147 11.70 -14.62 7.67
CA LYS A 147 11.26 -13.26 7.31
C LYS A 147 11.47 -12.88 5.84
N LYS A 148 11.54 -13.88 4.96
CA LYS A 148 11.64 -13.68 3.51
C LYS A 148 10.28 -13.72 2.83
N SER A 149 9.26 -14.23 3.50
CA SER A 149 7.90 -14.33 2.98
C SER A 149 6.92 -13.94 4.07
N ARG A 150 5.73 -13.49 3.69
CA ARG A 150 4.71 -13.05 4.62
C ARG A 150 3.28 -13.24 4.10
N ILE A 151 2.35 -13.34 5.04
CA ILE A 151 0.91 -13.23 4.80
C ILE A 151 0.41 -12.05 5.62
N ILE A 152 -0.47 -11.26 5.01
CA ILE A 152 -1.08 -10.07 5.57
C ILE A 152 -2.58 -10.28 5.62
N GLY A 153 -3.22 -9.91 6.72
CA GLY A 153 -4.66 -10.05 6.88
C GLY A 153 -5.21 -9.00 7.84
N GLY A 154 -6.39 -8.46 7.57
CA GLY A 154 -6.99 -7.48 8.47
C GLY A 154 -8.29 -6.91 7.96
N MET A 155 -8.65 -5.74 8.49
CA MET A 155 -9.89 -5.03 8.19
C MET A 155 -9.61 -3.61 7.73
N TYR A 156 -10.52 -3.06 6.94
CA TYR A 156 -10.53 -1.66 6.56
C TYR A 156 -11.87 -1.00 6.87
N HIS A 157 -11.84 0.31 7.03
CA HIS A 157 -13.02 1.18 7.10
C HIS A 157 -12.74 2.47 6.33
N THR A 158 -13.59 2.77 5.37
CA THR A 158 -13.48 3.90 4.45
C THR A 158 -14.82 4.65 4.33
N ASN A 159 -14.92 5.60 3.40
CA ASN A 159 -16.16 6.29 3.10
C ASN A 159 -16.42 6.37 1.60
N ARG A 160 -17.66 6.74 1.27
CA ARG A 160 -18.12 6.92 -0.11
C ARG A 160 -17.25 7.85 -0.93
N ASN A 161 -16.76 8.95 -0.35
CA ASN A 161 -15.95 9.92 -1.09
C ASN A 161 -14.63 9.32 -1.59
N PHE A 162 -14.09 8.30 -0.91
CA PHE A 162 -12.84 7.64 -1.29
C PHE A 162 -13.02 6.44 -2.23
N VAL A 163 -14.08 5.63 -2.05
CA VAL A 163 -14.25 4.37 -2.81
C VAL A 163 -15.54 4.28 -3.62
N GLY A 164 -16.34 5.34 -3.64
CA GLY A 164 -17.64 5.34 -4.30
C GLY A 164 -18.70 4.57 -3.51
N GLU A 165 -19.75 4.16 -4.21
CA GLU A 165 -20.86 3.40 -3.64
C GLU A 165 -20.45 1.98 -3.22
N GLY A 166 -21.29 1.33 -2.41
CA GLY A 166 -21.11 -0.06 -2.01
C GLY A 166 -20.49 -0.23 -0.61
N THR A 167 -19.66 -1.25 -0.46
CA THR A 167 -19.11 -1.67 0.84
C THR A 167 -18.09 -0.65 1.37
N HIS A 168 -18.22 -0.18 2.62
CA HIS A 168 -17.23 0.74 3.23
C HIS A 168 -16.47 0.15 4.41
N VAL A 169 -16.80 -1.08 4.83
CA VAL A 169 -16.09 -1.85 5.84
C VAL A 169 -15.87 -3.25 5.30
N GLY A 170 -14.64 -3.74 5.34
CA GLY A 170 -14.31 -5.05 4.79
C GLY A 170 -12.97 -5.58 5.26
N PHE A 171 -12.46 -6.56 4.53
CA PHE A 171 -11.24 -7.29 4.80
C PHE A 171 -10.16 -6.97 3.79
N LEU A 172 -8.93 -7.07 4.26
CA LEU A 172 -7.70 -6.99 3.48
C LEU A 172 -6.97 -8.32 3.62
N VAL A 173 -6.54 -8.89 2.50
CA VAL A 173 -5.71 -10.11 2.50
C VAL A 173 -4.58 -9.92 1.51
N GLY A 174 -3.39 -10.38 1.85
CA GLY A 174 -2.27 -10.33 0.94
C GLY A 174 -1.19 -11.35 1.27
N TYR A 175 -0.32 -11.59 0.30
CA TYR A 175 0.82 -12.49 0.47
C TYR A 175 2.02 -11.99 -0.32
N GLU A 176 3.20 -12.31 0.19
CA GLU A 176 4.47 -12.13 -0.50
C GLU A 176 5.31 -13.39 -0.29
N LEU A 177 5.68 -14.05 -1.39
CA LEU A 177 6.44 -15.29 -1.40
C LEU A 177 7.76 -15.07 -2.12
N LYS A 178 8.87 -15.19 -1.41
CA LYS A 178 10.18 -15.21 -2.07
C LYS A 178 10.36 -16.48 -2.87
N ILE A 179 10.43 -16.35 -4.20
CA ILE A 179 10.60 -17.47 -5.14
C ILE A 179 12.01 -17.55 -5.72
N ALA A 180 12.76 -16.44 -5.70
CA ALA A 180 14.16 -16.38 -6.10
C ALA A 180 14.91 -15.30 -5.30
N PRO A 181 16.25 -15.19 -5.37
CA PRO A 181 17.01 -14.23 -4.57
C PRO A 181 16.51 -12.77 -4.66
N ARG A 182 16.02 -12.36 -5.83
CA ARG A 182 15.53 -11.01 -6.13
C ARG A 182 14.07 -10.98 -6.58
N THR A 183 13.38 -12.11 -6.57
CA THR A 183 12.05 -12.24 -7.17
C THR A 183 11.07 -12.79 -6.16
N TYR A 184 9.91 -12.15 -6.12
CA TYR A 184 8.82 -12.49 -5.23
C TYR A 184 7.54 -12.63 -6.04
N LEU A 185 6.75 -13.65 -5.73
CA LEU A 185 5.36 -13.72 -6.14
C LEU A 185 4.54 -13.02 -5.07
N MET A 186 3.64 -12.13 -5.45
CA MET A 186 2.83 -11.40 -4.48
C MET A 186 1.44 -11.13 -5.00
N GLY A 187 0.52 -10.91 -4.08
CA GLY A 187 -0.85 -10.55 -4.40
C GLY A 187 -1.55 -9.96 -3.21
N ASP A 188 -2.58 -9.19 -3.51
CA ASP A 188 -3.49 -8.61 -2.52
C ASP A 188 -4.92 -8.69 -2.97
N TRP A 189 -5.81 -8.53 -2.00
CA TRP A 189 -7.24 -8.52 -2.20
C TRP A 189 -7.91 -7.61 -1.19
N ILE A 190 -8.78 -6.75 -1.71
CA ILE A 190 -9.69 -5.91 -0.93
C ILE A 190 -11.09 -6.48 -1.13
N SER A 191 -11.72 -6.94 -0.04
CA SER A 191 -13.09 -7.47 -0.12
C SER A 191 -14.12 -6.36 -0.34
N GLY A 192 -15.27 -6.71 -0.91
CA GLY A 192 -16.40 -5.81 -1.10
C GLY A 192 -16.73 -5.61 -2.57
N ASN A 193 -17.57 -4.62 -2.84
CA ASN A 193 -18.07 -4.26 -4.16
C ASN A 193 -17.94 -2.74 -4.46
N ASN A 194 -17.02 -2.06 -3.80
CA ASN A 194 -16.70 -0.65 -4.07
C ASN A 194 -15.61 -0.51 -5.15
N GLU A 195 -15.29 0.71 -5.60
CA GLU A 195 -14.32 0.94 -6.69
C GLU A 195 -12.88 0.50 -6.37
N SER A 196 -12.54 0.35 -5.08
CA SER A 196 -11.24 -0.16 -4.61
C SER A 196 -11.23 -1.68 -4.39
N SER A 197 -12.37 -2.36 -4.54
CA SER A 197 -12.52 -3.79 -4.27
C SER A 197 -12.02 -4.61 -5.46
N VAL A 198 -10.73 -4.95 -5.42
CA VAL A 198 -10.02 -5.69 -6.46
C VAL A 198 -9.09 -6.74 -5.85
N ALA A 199 -8.79 -7.78 -6.61
CA ALA A 199 -7.67 -8.67 -6.38
C ALA A 199 -6.51 -8.30 -7.33
N VAL A 200 -5.28 -8.42 -6.85
CA VAL A 200 -4.07 -8.36 -7.68
C VAL A 200 -3.27 -9.62 -7.50
N ILE A 201 -2.82 -10.16 -8.62
CA ILE A 201 -1.79 -11.20 -8.67
C ILE A 201 -0.64 -10.67 -9.50
N GLY A 202 0.57 -10.72 -8.96
CA GLY A 202 1.73 -10.16 -9.61
C GLY A 202 3.05 -10.69 -9.10
N ALA A 203 4.11 -10.05 -9.55
CA ALA A 203 5.46 -10.31 -9.13
C ALA A 203 6.19 -9.01 -8.84
N MET A 204 7.18 -9.11 -7.97
CA MET A 204 8.12 -8.05 -7.65
C MET A 204 9.53 -8.52 -7.96
N TYR A 205 10.32 -7.64 -8.55
CA TYR A 205 11.73 -7.83 -8.83
C TYR A 205 12.56 -6.70 -8.22
N ASN A 206 13.52 -7.07 -7.37
CA ASN A 206 14.48 -6.14 -6.78
C ASN A 206 15.58 -5.85 -7.81
N VAL A 207 15.39 -4.78 -8.60
CA VAL A 207 16.33 -4.35 -9.64
C VAL A 207 17.68 -3.96 -9.04
N THR A 208 17.64 -3.16 -7.98
CA THR A 208 18.80 -2.79 -7.17
C THR A 208 18.48 -2.94 -5.69
N LYS A 209 19.43 -2.62 -4.81
CA LYS A 209 19.14 -2.54 -3.37
C LYS A 209 18.17 -1.41 -3.02
N ARG A 210 17.94 -0.44 -3.90
CA ARG A 210 17.11 0.75 -3.60
C ARG A 210 15.95 0.95 -4.55
N PHE A 211 15.77 0.01 -5.47
CA PHE A 211 14.78 0.12 -6.52
C PHE A 211 14.13 -1.24 -6.77
N GLN A 212 12.80 -1.25 -6.72
CA GLN A 212 12.00 -2.41 -7.06
C GLN A 212 11.01 -2.07 -8.16
N PHE A 213 10.76 -3.08 -8.96
CA PHE A 213 9.78 -3.06 -10.01
C PHE A 213 8.74 -4.14 -9.72
N CYS A 214 7.48 -3.76 -9.73
CA CYS A 214 6.36 -4.67 -9.52
C CYS A 214 5.44 -4.62 -10.74
N ALA A 215 4.90 -5.76 -11.13
CA ALA A 215 3.88 -5.84 -12.15
C ALA A 215 2.84 -6.90 -11.79
N GLY A 216 1.58 -6.65 -12.11
CA GLY A 216 0.49 -7.57 -11.81
C GLY A 216 -0.74 -7.34 -12.69
N VAL A 217 -1.70 -8.25 -12.54
CA VAL A 217 -3.02 -8.15 -13.14
C VAL A 217 -4.02 -7.73 -12.08
N LEU A 218 -4.83 -6.71 -12.38
CA LEU A 218 -5.94 -6.24 -11.56
C LEU A 218 -7.21 -6.96 -12.00
N LEU A 219 -7.86 -7.62 -11.05
CA LEU A 219 -9.09 -8.36 -11.23
C LEU A 219 -10.17 -7.76 -10.32
N PRO A 220 -11.20 -7.10 -10.86
CA PRO A 220 -12.29 -6.56 -10.07
C PRO A 220 -13.05 -7.68 -9.35
N ASN A 221 -13.54 -7.39 -8.14
CA ASN A 221 -14.46 -8.29 -7.46
C ASN A 221 -15.79 -8.39 -8.22
N GLU A 222 -16.54 -9.46 -7.97
CA GLU A 222 -17.90 -9.60 -8.50
C GLU A 222 -18.78 -8.42 -8.07
N GLY A 223 -19.53 -7.85 -9.02
CA GLY A 223 -20.37 -6.67 -8.81
C GLY A 223 -19.63 -5.33 -8.79
N ASN A 224 -18.34 -5.31 -9.13
CA ASN A 224 -17.59 -4.07 -9.38
C ASN A 224 -17.53 -3.79 -10.89
N ASP A 225 -17.95 -2.59 -11.31
CA ASP A 225 -17.98 -2.17 -12.71
C ASP A 225 -16.59 -1.81 -13.27
N LYS A 226 -15.55 -1.78 -12.42
CA LYS A 226 -14.17 -1.49 -12.83
C LYS A 226 -13.66 -2.60 -13.77
N PRO A 227 -13.11 -2.27 -14.95
CA PRO A 227 -12.55 -3.29 -15.83
C PRO A 227 -11.30 -3.94 -15.23
N SER A 228 -11.02 -5.18 -15.64
CA SER A 228 -9.71 -5.78 -15.40
C SER A 228 -8.60 -4.94 -16.04
N GLY A 229 -7.42 -4.95 -15.44
CA GLY A 229 -6.32 -4.10 -15.86
C GLY A 229 -4.95 -4.67 -15.55
N LEU A 230 -3.93 -3.89 -15.84
CA LEU A 230 -2.56 -4.14 -15.43
C LEU A 230 -2.15 -3.13 -14.39
N VAL A 231 -1.37 -3.57 -13.41
CA VAL A 231 -0.70 -2.67 -12.46
C VAL A 231 0.80 -2.76 -12.66
N ILE A 232 1.44 -1.60 -12.70
CA ILE A 232 2.89 -1.45 -12.66
C ILE A 232 3.22 -0.55 -11.49
N GLU A 233 4.22 -0.91 -10.70
CA GLU A 233 4.62 -0.10 -9.56
C GLU A 233 6.14 -0.03 -9.42
N LEU A 234 6.60 1.16 -9.05
CA LEU A 234 8.00 1.53 -8.94
C LEU A 234 8.27 2.00 -7.51
N ASN A 235 9.13 1.28 -6.79
CA ASN A 235 9.45 1.58 -5.41
C ASN A 235 10.89 2.02 -5.25
N PHE A 236 11.09 3.13 -4.56
CA PHE A 236 12.36 3.78 -4.30
C PHE A 236 12.61 3.89 -2.80
N PHE A 237 13.75 3.36 -2.37
CA PHE A 237 14.13 3.26 -0.96
C PHE A 237 15.25 4.23 -0.63
N GLY A 238 15.08 5.00 0.44
CA GLY A 238 16.14 5.81 1.04
C GLY A 238 17.22 4.98 1.79
N TRP A 239 17.12 3.65 1.72
CA TRP A 239 18.00 2.67 2.35
C TRP A 239 18.23 1.46 1.44
N ASP A 240 19.22 0.64 1.77
CA ASP A 240 19.56 -0.57 1.01
C ASP A 240 18.73 -1.77 1.46
N LEU A 241 17.97 -2.42 0.60
CA LEU A 241 17.28 -3.67 0.91
C LEU A 241 18.25 -4.83 1.10
N SER A 242 17.85 -5.79 1.95
CA SER A 242 18.53 -7.07 2.07
C SER A 242 18.17 -7.98 0.89
N MET A 243 19.18 -8.31 0.07
CA MET A 243 19.01 -9.10 -1.16
C MET A 243 19.31 -10.60 -0.95
N LYS A 244 19.47 -11.06 0.30
CA LYS A 244 19.86 -12.43 0.65
C LYS A 244 18.69 -13.41 0.73
#